data_AF-A0A0G1IGC5-F1
#
_entry.id   AF-A0A0G1IGC5-F1
#
_cell.length_a   1.000
_cell.length_b   1.000
_cell.length_c   1.000
_cell.angle_alpha   90.00
_cell.angle_beta   90.00
_cell.angle_gamma   90.00
#
_symmetry.space_group_name_H-M   'P 1'
#
loop_
_entity.id
_entity.type
_entity.pdbx_description
1 polymer ?
#
loop_
_entity_poly.entity_id
_entity_poly.type
_entity_poly.pdbx_seq_one_letter_code
_entity_poly.pdbx_strand_id
1 'polypeptide(L)'
;MVPECAFRPCWAGALTALNNYEIEKTGYVMPGAGGPDEIKHKLLVYSSVQSAWSETAFYRRLNQELKRLNLKNIVLWSYLPTFVGYFGSVGEQVAVFDAVDNWLEHSSYTKVKERIKVNYQTIRTKADLIFTTAADLAKLFNLPEGCIFVPNGVDFERINQAPRLTGRDIAQLPRPIIGYIGTIQEDRVDVELIRYLAEANPQKSFVLIGGVWPGLRKKIKERLQSLPNLGKRRSICVNLMWP
;
A
#
# COMPACT_ATOMS: atom_id res chain seq x y z
N MET A 1 -15.09 28.43 1.90
CA MET A 1 -13.75 28.91 2.30
C MET A 1 -13.01 27.72 2.88
N VAL A 2 -12.47 26.91 1.98
CA VAL A 2 -11.47 25.86 2.20
C VAL A 2 -10.23 26.44 1.52
N PRO A 3 -9.02 26.44 2.10
CA PRO A 3 -7.88 26.83 1.31
C PRO A 3 -7.68 25.75 0.26
N GLU A 4 -7.96 26.10 -1.00
CA GLU A 4 -7.53 25.35 -2.16
C GLU A 4 -6.02 25.11 -2.03
N CYS A 5 -5.64 23.90 -1.64
CA CYS A 5 -4.30 23.38 -1.91
C CYS A 5 -4.20 23.19 -3.43
N ALA A 6 -3.96 24.28 -4.13
CA ALA A 6 -3.54 24.27 -5.51
C ALA A 6 -2.22 23.50 -5.59
N PHE A 7 -2.27 22.25 -6.03
CA PHE A 7 -1.12 21.48 -6.49
C PHE A 7 -0.50 22.24 -7.67
N ARG A 8 0.39 23.20 -7.39
CA ARG A 8 1.34 23.69 -8.38
C ARG A 8 2.43 22.63 -8.53
N PRO A 9 2.77 22.19 -9.75
CA PRO A 9 3.92 21.32 -9.95
C PRO A 9 5.19 22.12 -9.63
N CYS A 10 5.68 21.96 -8.40
CA CYS A 10 6.93 22.56 -7.96
C CYS A 10 8.06 21.62 -8.42
N TRP A 11 8.87 22.08 -9.37
CA TRP A 11 9.96 21.32 -9.99
C TRP A 11 11.18 21.08 -9.06
N ALA A 12 11.07 21.48 -7.79
CA ALA A 12 12.05 21.27 -6.73
C ALA A 12 11.36 20.56 -5.56
N GLY A 13 11.98 19.51 -5.00
CA GLY A 13 11.41 18.75 -3.89
C GLY A 13 10.92 19.67 -2.76
N ALA A 14 9.65 19.55 -2.41
CA ALA A 14 9.01 20.38 -1.39
C ALA A 14 8.74 19.54 -0.14
N LEU A 15 9.23 20.01 1.00
CA LEU A 15 8.81 19.47 2.29
C LEU A 15 7.49 20.13 2.67
N THR A 16 6.44 19.33 2.81
CA THR A 16 5.15 19.78 3.32
C THR A 16 5.01 19.24 4.74
N ALA A 17 4.91 20.15 5.71
CA ALA A 17 4.59 19.78 7.09
C ALA A 17 3.07 19.62 7.21
N LEU A 18 2.63 18.41 7.57
CA LEU A 18 1.23 18.14 7.89
C LEU A 18 1.16 18.01 9.42
N ASN A 19 0.67 19.05 10.09
CA ASN A 19 0.38 18.96 11.51
C ASN A 19 -0.87 18.10 11.68
N ASN A 20 -0.71 16.94 12.31
CA ASN A 20 -1.77 16.01 12.71
C ASN A 20 -2.85 15.78 11.64
N TYR A 21 -2.59 14.87 10.70
CA TYR A 21 -3.68 13.97 10.36
C TYR A 21 -3.89 13.08 11.58
N GLU A 22 -5.08 13.10 12.17
CA GLU A 22 -5.53 11.98 12.99
C GLU A 22 -5.52 10.75 12.09
N ILE A 23 -4.38 10.06 12.02
CA ILE A 23 -4.38 8.63 11.75
C ILE A 23 -5.06 8.07 12.99
N GLU A 24 -6.31 7.60 12.87
CA GLU A 24 -7.07 6.99 13.97
C GLU A 24 -6.11 6.09 14.77
N LYS A 25 -5.75 6.53 15.99
CA LYS A 25 -4.79 5.85 16.85
C LYS A 25 -5.32 4.45 17.14
N THR A 26 -4.72 3.42 16.54
CA THR A 26 -4.78 2.04 17.08
C THR A 26 -3.64 1.84 18.09
N GLY A 27 -3.59 2.72 19.10
CA GLY A 27 -2.73 2.52 20.26
C GLY A 27 -3.53 1.78 21.33
N TYR A 28 -3.24 0.50 21.53
CA TYR A 28 -3.83 -0.27 22.62
C TYR A 28 -3.30 0.28 23.96
N VAL A 29 -4.18 0.83 24.80
CA VAL A 29 -3.83 1.30 26.15
C VAL A 29 -4.02 0.13 27.11
N MET A 30 -2.94 -0.32 27.76
CA MET A 30 -3.02 -1.31 28.84
C MET A 30 -3.70 -0.69 30.06
N PRO A 31 -4.80 -1.26 30.60
CA PRO A 31 -5.44 -0.74 31.81
C PRO A 31 -4.47 -0.81 33.00
N GLY A 32 -4.19 0.33 33.65
CA GLY A 32 -3.39 0.41 34.87
C GLY A 32 -1.97 0.98 34.71
N ALA A 33 -1.49 1.13 33.48
CA ALA A 33 -0.34 1.99 33.18
C ALA A 33 -0.90 3.37 32.82
N GLY A 34 -0.57 4.42 33.57
CA GLY A 34 -0.95 5.79 33.20
C GLY A 34 -0.71 6.00 31.70
N GLY A 35 -1.75 6.38 30.97
CA GLY A 35 -1.66 6.51 29.51
C GLY A 35 -0.55 7.49 29.15
N PRO A 36 0.24 7.25 28.07
CA PRO A 36 1.23 8.22 27.65
C PRO A 36 0.52 9.54 27.41
N ASP A 37 1.12 10.64 27.87
CA ASP A 37 0.74 12.01 27.52
C ASP A 37 0.37 12.06 26.04
N GLU A 38 -0.60 12.89 25.65
CA GLU A 38 -1.07 12.99 24.28
C GLU A 38 0.09 13.34 23.32
N ILE A 39 0.76 12.32 22.77
CA ILE A 39 1.90 12.51 21.88
C ILE A 39 1.36 13.05 20.56
N LYS A 40 1.53 14.35 20.33
CA LYS A 40 1.27 14.99 19.04
C LYS A 40 2.41 14.61 18.08
N HIS A 41 2.17 13.64 17.21
CA HIS A 41 3.13 13.23 16.19
C HIS A 41 3.16 14.26 15.05
N LYS A 42 4.33 14.83 14.75
CA LYS A 42 4.52 15.68 13.55
C LYS A 42 4.74 14.79 12.33
N LEU A 43 3.82 14.82 11.37
CA LEU A 43 4.00 14.15 10.07
C LEU A 43 4.61 15.12 9.07
N LEU A 44 5.82 14.84 8.62
CA LEU A 44 6.49 15.62 7.58
C LEU A 44 6.54 14.79 6.30
N VAL A 45 5.94 15.30 5.23
CA VAL A 45 5.91 14.63 3.93
C VAL A 45 6.90 15.33 3.00
N TYR A 46 7.92 14.59 2.57
CA TYR A 46 8.83 15.05 1.53
C TYR A 46 8.50 14.36 0.21
N SER A 47 8.04 15.15 -0.76
CA SER A 47 7.74 14.66 -2.11
C SER A 47 8.62 15.36 -3.14
N SER A 48 9.18 14.59 -4.07
CA SER A 48 10.04 15.13 -5.12
C SER A 48 9.97 14.28 -6.37
N VAL A 49 9.94 14.95 -7.53
CA VAL A 49 10.09 14.28 -8.84
C VAL A 49 11.55 14.00 -9.19
N GLN A 50 12.50 14.52 -8.42
CA GLN A 50 13.93 14.41 -8.73
C GLN A 50 14.42 12.97 -8.85
N SER A 51 13.84 12.02 -8.11
CA SER A 51 14.18 10.60 -8.21
C SER A 51 13.92 10.02 -9.61
N ALA A 52 13.05 10.65 -10.42
CA ALA A 52 12.83 10.26 -11.81
C ALA A 52 13.96 10.71 -12.77
N TRP A 53 14.78 11.70 -12.37
CA TRP A 53 15.81 12.31 -13.22
C TRP A 53 17.23 12.07 -12.69
N SER A 54 17.43 12.12 -11.37
CA SER A 54 18.70 11.89 -10.70
C SER A 54 18.49 11.51 -9.23
N GLU A 55 18.74 10.24 -8.92
CA GLU A 55 18.70 9.74 -7.55
C GLU A 55 19.73 10.41 -6.64
N THR A 56 20.94 10.65 -7.14
CA THR A 56 21.98 11.36 -6.40
C THR A 56 21.52 12.77 -6.01
N ALA A 57 20.85 13.49 -6.91
CA ALA A 57 20.28 14.79 -6.59
C ALA A 57 19.16 14.69 -5.55
N PHE A 58 18.29 13.67 -5.68
CA PHE A 58 17.24 13.39 -4.71
C PHE A 58 17.81 13.12 -3.31
N TYR A 59 18.79 12.23 -3.16
CA TYR A 59 19.40 11.92 -1.86
C TYR A 59 20.13 13.12 -1.27
N ARG A 60 20.84 13.91 -2.10
CA ARG A 60 21.49 15.15 -1.64
C ARG A 60 20.45 16.11 -1.06
N ARG A 61 19.33 16.31 -1.74
CA ARG A 61 18.28 17.23 -1.29
C ARG A 61 17.57 16.70 -0.05
N LEU A 62 17.26 15.41 0.00
CA LEU A 62 16.70 14.75 1.19
C LEU A 62 17.60 15.00 2.40
N ASN A 63 18.91 14.78 2.27
CA ASN A 63 19.87 15.02 3.34
C ASN A 63 19.98 16.49 3.77
N GLN A 64 19.79 17.44 2.85
CA GLN A 64 19.71 18.86 3.21
C GLN A 64 18.47 19.16 4.06
N GLU A 65 17.31 18.60 3.71
CA GLU A 65 16.09 18.77 4.50
C GLU A 65 16.19 18.10 5.86
N LEU A 66 16.74 16.88 5.94
CA LEU A 66 16.96 16.18 7.21
C LEU A 66 17.88 16.97 8.15
N LYS A 67 18.96 17.56 7.62
CA LYS A 67 19.84 18.47 8.38
C LYS A 67 19.11 19.73 8.84
N ARG A 68 18.29 20.34 7.98
CA ARG A 68 17.49 21.53 8.31
C ARG A 68 16.47 21.24 9.41
N LEU A 69 15.88 20.05 9.40
CA LEU A 69 14.96 19.59 10.44
C LEU A 69 15.68 19.24 11.75
N ASN A 70 17.00 19.06 11.72
CA ASN A 70 17.83 18.70 12.87
C ASN A 70 17.29 17.48 13.63
N LEU A 71 16.79 16.48 12.87
CA LEU A 71 16.28 15.25 13.46
C LEU A 71 17.39 14.52 14.22
N LYS A 72 17.05 13.97 15.38
CA LYS A 72 17.92 13.15 16.24
C LYS A 72 17.29 11.77 16.39
N ASN A 73 18.12 10.76 16.66
CA ASN A 73 17.67 9.38 16.88
C ASN A 73 16.80 8.86 15.73
N ILE A 74 17.31 8.99 14.51
CA ILE A 74 16.58 8.63 13.30
C ILE A 74 16.50 7.11 13.20
N VAL A 75 15.29 6.58 13.04
CA VAL A 75 15.06 5.21 12.55
C VAL A 75 14.62 5.33 11.10
N LEU A 76 15.38 4.71 10.20
CA LEU A 76 15.03 4.61 8.79
C LEU A 76 14.12 3.40 8.62
N TRP A 77 12.89 3.60 8.13
CA TRP A 77 11.97 2.51 7.81
C TRP A 77 11.62 2.57 6.32
N SER A 78 11.93 1.51 5.58
CA SER A 78 11.66 1.42 4.14
C SER A 78 10.91 0.15 3.77
N TYR A 79 10.11 0.20 2.72
CA TYR A 79 9.35 -0.97 2.22
C TYR A 79 9.46 -1.17 0.69
N LEU A 80 9.97 -0.18 -0.05
CA LEU A 80 10.11 -0.25 -1.50
C LEU A 80 11.56 -0.57 -1.90
N PRO A 81 11.81 -1.71 -2.55
CA PRO A 81 13.16 -2.11 -2.93
C PRO A 81 13.65 -1.44 -4.23
N THR A 82 12.96 -0.40 -4.71
CA THR A 82 13.37 0.32 -5.92
C THR A 82 14.52 1.27 -5.66
N PHE A 83 14.60 1.88 -4.47
CA PHE A 83 15.62 2.85 -4.09
C PHE A 83 16.29 2.39 -2.81
N VAL A 84 17.63 2.42 -2.76
CA VAL A 84 18.41 1.94 -1.60
C VAL A 84 19.56 2.88 -1.22
N GLY A 85 19.72 4.00 -1.92
CA GLY A 85 20.83 4.93 -1.68
C GLY A 85 20.71 5.72 -0.37
N TYR A 86 19.54 5.73 0.26
CA TYR A 86 19.33 6.36 1.57
C TYR A 86 19.86 5.51 2.73
N PHE A 87 20.07 4.19 2.55
CA PHE A 87 20.66 3.33 3.58
C PHE A 87 22.12 3.71 3.86
N GLY A 88 22.38 4.11 5.09
CA GLY A 88 23.63 4.61 5.64
C GLY A 88 23.93 6.07 5.32
N SER A 89 22.98 6.81 4.71
CA SER A 89 23.24 8.19 4.28
C SER A 89 22.36 9.25 4.93
N VAL A 90 21.36 8.85 5.71
CA VAL A 90 20.41 9.78 6.36
C VAL A 90 20.72 10.03 7.84
N GLY A 91 21.74 9.36 8.39
CA GLY A 91 22.14 9.49 9.79
C GLY A 91 21.27 8.67 10.74
N GLU A 92 20.66 7.61 10.21
CA GLU A 92 19.91 6.63 10.97
C GLU A 92 20.79 5.89 11.98
N GLN A 93 20.19 5.56 13.13
CA GLN A 93 20.78 4.66 14.13
C GLN A 93 20.37 3.21 13.88
N VAL A 94 19.20 3.02 13.27
CA VAL A 94 18.65 1.72 12.89
C VAL A 94 18.00 1.85 11.53
N ALA A 95 18.33 0.93 10.62
CA ALA A 95 17.73 0.75 9.32
C ALA A 95 16.84 -0.50 9.31
N VAL A 96 15.55 -0.28 9.06
CA VAL A 96 14.53 -1.32 8.94
C VAL A 96 14.08 -1.41 7.49
N PHE A 97 14.01 -2.64 6.98
CA PHE A 97 13.29 -2.93 5.75
C PHE A 97 12.07 -3.81 6.02
N ASP A 98 10.93 -3.42 5.49
CA ASP A 98 9.66 -4.11 5.60
C ASP A 98 9.30 -4.73 4.25
N ALA A 99 9.56 -6.03 4.13
CA ALA A 99 9.24 -6.80 2.94
C ALA A 99 7.74 -7.14 2.94
N VAL A 100 6.97 -6.26 2.32
CA VAL A 100 5.50 -6.36 2.27
C VAL A 100 4.96 -7.20 1.11
N ASP A 101 5.73 -7.35 0.03
CA ASP A 101 5.35 -8.07 -1.19
C ASP A 101 6.60 -8.57 -1.93
N ASN A 102 6.42 -9.54 -2.82
CA ASN A 102 7.47 -9.95 -3.76
C ASN A 102 7.44 -9.06 -5.00
N TRP A 103 8.13 -7.93 -4.92
CA TRP A 103 8.23 -6.96 -6.02
C TRP A 103 8.87 -7.51 -7.31
N LEU A 104 9.52 -8.68 -7.29
CA LEU A 104 10.03 -9.34 -8.51
C LEU A 104 8.92 -9.98 -9.34
N GLU A 105 7.78 -10.30 -8.73
CA GLU A 105 6.63 -10.94 -9.37
C GLU A 105 5.52 -9.94 -9.75
N HIS A 106 5.66 -8.67 -9.34
CA HIS A 106 4.66 -7.66 -9.63
C HIS A 106 4.80 -7.13 -11.08
N SER A 107 3.76 -7.30 -11.90
CA SER A 107 3.74 -6.95 -13.33
C SER A 107 4.25 -5.53 -13.66
N SER A 108 3.94 -4.55 -12.82
CA SER A 108 4.37 -3.14 -12.98
C SER A 108 5.88 -2.89 -12.85
N TYR A 109 6.60 -3.80 -12.18
CA TYR A 109 8.02 -3.65 -11.87
C TYR A 109 8.91 -4.45 -12.82
N THR A 110 8.33 -5.10 -13.84
CA THR A 110 9.06 -5.89 -14.85
C THR A 110 10.25 -5.13 -15.44
N LYS A 111 10.10 -3.83 -15.74
CA LYS A 111 11.16 -2.99 -16.33
C LYS A 111 12.34 -2.71 -15.38
N VAL A 112 12.15 -2.87 -14.07
CA VAL A 112 13.16 -2.61 -13.03
C VAL A 112 13.50 -3.86 -12.22
N LYS A 113 13.12 -5.05 -12.71
CA LYS A 113 13.26 -6.33 -11.99
C LYS A 113 14.73 -6.62 -11.62
N GLU A 114 15.66 -6.46 -12.55
CA GLU A 114 17.10 -6.69 -12.28
C GLU A 114 17.65 -5.72 -11.22
N ARG A 115 17.21 -4.46 -11.27
CA ARG A 115 17.56 -3.48 -10.25
C ARG A 115 17.02 -3.87 -8.88
N ILE A 116 15.76 -4.31 -8.79
CA ILE A 116 15.16 -4.78 -7.53
C ILE A 116 15.94 -5.97 -6.98
N LYS A 117 16.35 -6.90 -7.84
CA LYS A 117 17.16 -8.06 -7.43
C LYS A 117 18.49 -7.64 -6.80
N VAL A 118 19.20 -6.69 -7.41
CA VAL A 118 20.44 -6.12 -6.83
C VAL A 118 20.15 -5.37 -5.54
N ASN A 119 19.05 -4.62 -5.49
CA ASN A 119 18.68 -3.86 -4.32
C ASN A 119 18.32 -4.74 -3.13
N TYR A 120 17.71 -5.92 -3.33
CA TYR A 120 17.52 -6.87 -2.23
C TYR A 120 18.84 -7.33 -1.59
N GLN A 121 19.92 -7.48 -2.37
CA GLN A 121 21.24 -7.76 -1.81
C GLN A 121 21.80 -6.57 -1.02
N THR A 122 21.55 -5.35 -1.49
CA THR A 122 21.92 -4.14 -0.77
C THR A 122 21.15 -4.04 0.55
N ILE A 123 19.84 -4.28 0.52
CA ILE A 123 18.96 -4.24 1.70
C ILE A 123 19.41 -5.31 2.70
N ARG A 124 19.64 -6.55 2.25
CA ARG A 124 20.19 -7.64 3.06
C ARG A 124 21.44 -7.21 3.83
N THR A 125 22.31 -6.44 3.18
CA THR A 125 23.60 -6.05 3.75
C THR A 125 23.52 -4.81 4.65
N LYS A 126 22.58 -3.90 4.37
CA LYS A 126 22.53 -2.57 5.00
C LYS A 126 21.40 -2.39 6.00
N ALA A 127 20.36 -3.21 5.98
CA ALA A 127 19.30 -3.17 6.97
C ALA A 127 19.77 -3.90 8.24
N ASP A 128 19.55 -3.29 9.39
CA ASP A 128 19.75 -3.94 10.69
C ASP A 128 18.64 -4.93 10.99
N LEU A 129 17.42 -4.64 10.52
CA LEU A 129 16.24 -5.48 10.71
C LEU A 129 15.45 -5.62 9.40
N ILE A 130 14.99 -6.84 9.13
CA ILE A 130 14.11 -7.13 8.00
C ILE A 130 12.85 -7.81 8.51
N PHE A 131 11.71 -7.16 8.32
CA PHE A 131 10.40 -7.75 8.55
C PHE A 131 9.85 -8.39 7.28
N THR A 132 9.10 -9.48 7.42
CA THR A 132 8.41 -10.14 6.31
C THR A 132 6.94 -10.36 6.64
N THR A 133 6.05 -10.01 5.71
CA THR A 133 4.60 -10.24 5.85
C THR A 133 4.16 -11.65 5.44
N ALA A 134 5.04 -12.38 4.76
CA ALA A 134 4.87 -13.78 4.40
C ALA A 134 6.21 -14.52 4.55
N ALA A 135 6.17 -15.76 5.04
CA ALA A 135 7.38 -16.57 5.29
C ALA A 135 8.28 -16.70 4.04
N ASP A 136 7.68 -16.81 2.86
CA ASP A 136 8.41 -16.93 1.59
C ASP A 136 9.22 -15.70 1.21
N LEU A 137 8.91 -14.51 1.74
CA LEU A 137 9.65 -13.28 1.42
C LEU A 137 11.07 -13.31 1.99
N ALA A 138 11.34 -14.09 3.04
CA ALA A 138 12.69 -14.24 3.59
C ALA A 138 13.67 -14.86 2.56
N LYS A 139 13.14 -15.61 1.58
CA LYS A 139 13.93 -16.19 0.47
C LYS A 139 14.53 -15.12 -0.43
N LEU A 140 13.91 -13.94 -0.54
CA LEU A 140 14.44 -12.81 -1.34
C LEU A 140 15.80 -12.33 -0.83
N PHE A 141 16.05 -12.52 0.46
CA PHE A 141 17.27 -12.11 1.12
C PHE A 141 18.25 -13.26 1.31
N ASN A 142 17.92 -14.50 0.91
CA ASN A 142 18.68 -15.71 1.27
C ASN A 142 19.04 -15.75 2.77
N LEU A 143 18.11 -15.32 3.63
CA LEU A 143 18.24 -15.25 5.09
C LEU A 143 16.93 -15.72 5.77
N PRO A 144 16.56 -17.01 5.66
CA PRO A 144 15.30 -17.50 6.23
C PRO A 144 15.20 -17.30 7.75
N GLU A 145 16.32 -17.41 8.47
CA GLU A 145 16.38 -17.22 9.94
C GLU A 145 16.76 -15.79 10.36
N GLY A 146 17.19 -14.96 9.41
CA GLY A 146 17.59 -13.57 9.67
C GLY A 146 16.46 -12.55 9.51
N CYS A 147 15.28 -12.98 9.06
CA CYS A 147 14.11 -12.12 8.89
C CYS A 147 13.09 -12.37 10.01
N ILE A 148 12.46 -11.31 10.50
CA ILE A 148 11.41 -11.40 11.52
C ILE A 148 10.05 -11.48 10.80
N PHE A 149 9.37 -12.61 10.93
CA PHE A 149 8.04 -12.79 10.35
C PHE A 149 6.97 -12.08 11.18
N VAL A 150 6.27 -11.13 10.54
CA VAL A 150 5.15 -10.40 11.13
C VAL A 150 4.02 -10.35 10.09
N PRO A 151 2.98 -11.19 10.20
CA PRO A 151 1.90 -11.21 9.22
C PRO A 151 1.11 -9.90 9.27
N ASN A 152 0.49 -9.55 8.13
CA ASN A 152 -0.42 -8.41 8.08
C ASN A 152 -1.55 -8.59 9.10
N GLY A 153 -1.73 -7.59 9.96
CA GLY A 153 -2.82 -7.52 10.91
C GLY A 153 -4.06 -6.85 10.30
N VAL A 154 -5.16 -6.99 11.02
CA VAL A 154 -6.37 -6.24 10.72
C VAL A 154 -7.02 -5.75 12.01
N ASP A 155 -7.71 -4.62 11.95
CA ASP A 155 -8.54 -4.16 13.06
C ASP A 155 -9.77 -5.08 13.17
N PHE A 156 -9.63 -6.12 13.99
CA PHE A 156 -10.65 -7.14 14.17
C PHE A 156 -11.94 -6.56 14.76
N GLU A 157 -11.83 -5.65 15.72
CA GLU A 157 -12.99 -5.00 16.34
C GLU A 157 -13.77 -4.18 15.31
N ARG A 158 -13.08 -3.50 14.39
CA ARG A 158 -13.72 -2.76 13.30
C ARG A 158 -14.37 -3.68 12.27
N ILE A 159 -13.72 -4.78 11.90
CA ILE A 159 -14.24 -5.70 10.86
C ILE A 159 -15.34 -6.62 11.37
N ASN A 160 -15.28 -7.04 12.64
CA ASN A 160 -16.24 -7.97 13.23
C ASN A 160 -17.57 -7.29 13.61
N GLN A 161 -17.65 -5.96 13.48
CA GLN A 161 -18.92 -5.24 13.63
C GLN A 161 -19.84 -5.51 12.44
N ALA A 162 -21.08 -5.90 12.74
CA ALA A 162 -22.11 -6.01 11.71
C ALA A 162 -22.28 -4.66 10.98
N PRO A 163 -22.33 -4.65 9.65
CA PRO A 163 -22.50 -3.41 8.90
C PRO A 163 -23.81 -2.74 9.32
N ARG A 164 -23.73 -1.52 9.85
CA ARG A 164 -24.91 -0.75 10.27
C ARG A 164 -25.84 -0.43 9.09
N LEU A 165 -25.28 -0.31 7.88
CA LEU A 165 -26.00 -0.05 6.65
C LEU A 165 -25.36 -0.82 5.49
N THR A 166 -26.19 -1.40 4.63
CA THR A 166 -25.74 -1.96 3.35
C THR A 166 -26.00 -0.94 2.24
N GLY A 167 -25.01 -0.70 1.38
CA GLY A 167 -25.17 0.16 0.20
C GLY A 167 -26.37 -0.29 -0.65
N ARG A 168 -27.16 0.67 -1.17
CA ARG A 168 -28.37 0.35 -1.95
C ARG A 168 -28.07 -0.50 -3.18
N ASP A 169 -26.87 -0.36 -3.73
CA ASP A 169 -26.33 -1.10 -4.86
C ASP A 169 -26.11 -2.59 -4.56
N ILE A 170 -25.92 -2.96 -3.30
CA ILE A 170 -25.74 -4.34 -2.84
C ILE A 170 -27.02 -4.87 -2.19
N ALA A 171 -27.76 -4.02 -1.48
CA ALA A 171 -28.94 -4.42 -0.71
C ALA A 171 -30.05 -5.06 -1.56
N GLN A 172 -30.18 -4.65 -2.82
CA GLN A 172 -31.23 -5.12 -3.74
C GLN A 172 -30.82 -6.35 -4.57
N LEU A 173 -29.59 -6.86 -4.41
CA LEU A 173 -29.09 -7.98 -5.20
C LEU A 173 -29.64 -9.33 -4.72
N PRO A 174 -30.00 -10.25 -5.64
CA PRO A 174 -30.33 -11.63 -5.30
C PRO A 174 -29.25 -12.31 -4.45
N ARG A 175 -29.66 -13.08 -3.44
CA ARG A 175 -28.76 -13.81 -2.54
C ARG A 175 -28.57 -15.26 -3.03
N PRO A 176 -27.41 -15.89 -2.73
CA PRO A 176 -26.24 -15.33 -2.05
C PRO A 176 -25.44 -14.36 -2.93
N ILE A 177 -24.67 -13.48 -2.27
CA ILE A 177 -23.70 -12.60 -2.93
C ILE A 177 -22.32 -13.24 -2.81
N ILE A 178 -21.67 -13.43 -3.95
CA ILE A 178 -20.28 -13.86 -4.07
C ILE A 178 -19.45 -12.61 -4.37
N GLY A 179 -18.55 -12.24 -3.47
CA GLY A 179 -17.89 -10.95 -3.47
C GLY A 179 -16.36 -11.04 -3.55
N TYR A 180 -15.76 -10.05 -4.20
CA TYR A 180 -14.34 -9.71 -4.06
C TYR A 180 -14.23 -8.24 -3.64
N ILE A 181 -13.34 -7.94 -2.70
CA ILE A 181 -13.03 -6.57 -2.30
C ILE A 181 -11.51 -6.40 -2.39
N GLY A 182 -11.06 -5.44 -3.19
CA GLY A 182 -9.64 -5.17 -3.39
C GLY A 182 -9.33 -4.65 -4.78
N THR A 183 -8.05 -4.38 -5.01
CA THR A 183 -7.55 -3.94 -6.31
C THR A 183 -7.71 -5.05 -7.35
N ILE A 184 -8.44 -4.75 -8.43
CA ILE A 184 -8.75 -5.71 -9.49
C ILE A 184 -7.65 -5.60 -10.56
N GLN A 185 -6.70 -6.55 -10.53
CA GLN A 185 -5.54 -6.61 -11.41
C GLN A 185 -5.27 -8.04 -11.89
N GLU A 186 -4.55 -8.16 -13.01
CA GLU A 186 -4.28 -9.43 -13.71
C GLU A 186 -3.67 -10.50 -12.79
N ASP A 187 -2.70 -10.11 -11.95
CA ASP A 187 -1.98 -11.02 -11.06
C ASP A 187 -2.81 -11.47 -9.84
N ARG A 188 -4.04 -10.97 -9.67
CA ARG A 188 -4.90 -11.22 -8.49
C ARG A 188 -6.31 -11.71 -8.82
N VAL A 189 -6.80 -11.44 -10.03
CA VAL A 189 -8.20 -11.70 -10.40
C VAL A 189 -8.26 -12.45 -11.73
N ASP A 190 -8.70 -13.70 -11.66
CA ASP A 190 -9.02 -14.50 -12.85
C ASP A 190 -10.42 -14.14 -13.37
N VAL A 191 -10.45 -13.31 -14.39
CA VAL A 191 -11.67 -12.85 -15.05
C VAL A 191 -12.44 -13.98 -15.74
N GLU A 192 -11.74 -14.98 -16.29
CA GLU A 192 -12.42 -16.09 -16.99
C GLU A 192 -13.06 -17.04 -15.98
N LEU A 193 -12.40 -17.27 -14.83
CA LEU A 193 -13.00 -17.99 -13.72
C LEU A 193 -14.25 -17.29 -13.19
N ILE A 194 -14.20 -15.97 -13.00
CA ILE A 194 -15.39 -15.21 -12.56
C ILE A 194 -16.53 -15.33 -13.57
N ARG A 195 -16.23 -15.20 -14.86
CA ARG A 195 -17.23 -15.37 -15.93
C ARG A 195 -17.86 -16.75 -15.87
N TYR A 196 -17.04 -17.79 -15.82
CA TYR A 196 -17.49 -19.18 -15.73
C TYR A 196 -18.41 -19.40 -14.52
N LEU A 197 -18.01 -18.91 -13.34
CA LEU A 197 -18.81 -19.05 -12.12
C LEU A 197 -20.14 -18.29 -12.21
N ALA A 198 -20.14 -17.08 -12.79
CA ALA A 198 -21.34 -16.29 -12.96
C ALA A 198 -22.32 -16.93 -13.95
N GLU A 199 -21.84 -17.45 -15.08
CA GLU A 199 -22.64 -18.18 -16.07
C GLU A 199 -23.22 -19.47 -15.48
N ALA A 200 -22.44 -20.22 -14.69
CA ALA A 200 -22.88 -21.44 -14.04
C ALA A 200 -23.85 -21.22 -12.86
N ASN A 201 -24.01 -19.99 -12.38
CA ASN A 201 -24.82 -19.66 -11.21
C ASN A 201 -25.71 -18.42 -11.45
N PRO A 202 -26.66 -18.46 -12.40
CA PRO A 202 -27.45 -17.30 -12.82
C PRO A 202 -28.32 -16.70 -11.71
N GLN A 203 -28.68 -17.50 -10.70
CA GLN A 203 -29.48 -17.11 -9.54
C GLN A 203 -28.68 -16.39 -8.43
N LYS A 204 -27.34 -16.46 -8.46
CA LYS A 204 -26.45 -15.84 -7.47
C LYS A 204 -25.93 -14.50 -8.00
N SER A 205 -25.67 -13.56 -7.10
CA SER A 205 -25.07 -12.27 -7.49
C SER A 205 -23.56 -12.27 -7.30
N PHE A 206 -22.84 -11.70 -8.25
CA PHE A 206 -21.39 -11.51 -8.19
C PHE A 206 -21.06 -10.01 -8.09
N VAL A 207 -20.18 -9.64 -7.14
CA VAL A 207 -19.85 -8.23 -6.83
C VAL A 207 -18.33 -8.07 -6.68
N LEU A 208 -17.72 -7.10 -7.36
CA LEU A 208 -16.27 -6.89 -7.40
C LEU A 208 -15.90 -5.45 -7.03
N ILE A 209 -15.59 -5.18 -5.76
CA ILE A 209 -15.39 -3.82 -5.24
C ILE A 209 -13.91 -3.45 -5.25
N GLY A 210 -13.53 -2.48 -6.07
CA GLY A 210 -12.24 -1.80 -5.97
C GLY A 210 -11.78 -1.14 -7.27
N GLY A 211 -10.55 -0.65 -7.27
CA GLY A 211 -9.93 -0.01 -8.44
C GLY A 211 -9.52 -1.03 -9.49
N VAL A 212 -9.91 -0.80 -10.75
CA VAL A 212 -9.53 -1.67 -11.88
C VAL A 212 -8.28 -1.14 -12.57
N TRP A 213 -7.25 -1.98 -12.57
CA TRP A 213 -5.98 -1.69 -13.23
C TRP A 213 -6.15 -1.54 -14.75
N PRO A 214 -5.42 -0.61 -15.40
CA PRO A 214 -5.59 -0.31 -16.82
C PRO A 214 -5.56 -1.54 -17.74
N GLY A 215 -4.65 -2.49 -17.49
CA GLY A 215 -4.52 -3.72 -18.29
C GLY A 215 -5.79 -4.59 -18.31
N LEU A 216 -6.52 -4.62 -17.19
CA LEU A 216 -7.70 -5.48 -17.04
C LEU A 216 -9.02 -4.81 -17.46
N ARG A 217 -9.05 -3.48 -17.61
CA ARG A 217 -10.30 -2.73 -17.89
C ARG A 217 -11.04 -3.23 -19.12
N LYS A 218 -10.31 -3.46 -20.23
CA LYS A 218 -10.90 -3.96 -21.48
C LYS A 218 -11.47 -5.37 -21.28
N LYS A 219 -10.72 -6.26 -20.64
CA LYS A 219 -11.13 -7.64 -20.39
C LYS A 219 -12.38 -7.70 -19.51
N ILE A 220 -12.43 -6.93 -18.42
CA ILE A 220 -13.62 -6.80 -17.57
C ILE A 220 -14.80 -6.29 -18.38
N LYS A 221 -14.59 -5.26 -19.20
CA LYS A 221 -15.64 -4.69 -20.06
C LYS A 221 -16.25 -5.75 -20.99
N GLU A 222 -15.40 -6.48 -21.70
CA GLU A 222 -15.81 -7.42 -22.74
C GLU A 222 -16.37 -8.74 -22.18
N ARG A 223 -15.82 -9.23 -21.07
CA ARG A 223 -16.14 -10.56 -20.52
C ARG A 223 -17.22 -10.54 -19.46
N LEU A 224 -17.34 -9.44 -18.72
CA LEU A 224 -18.12 -9.43 -17.49
C LEU A 224 -19.34 -8.50 -17.54
N GLN A 225 -19.32 -7.38 -18.28
CA GLN A 225 -20.41 -6.40 -18.24
C GLN A 225 -21.74 -6.89 -18.82
N SER A 226 -21.71 -7.84 -19.75
CA SER A 226 -22.93 -8.40 -20.33
C SER A 226 -23.69 -9.29 -19.33
N LEU A 227 -22.99 -9.89 -18.36
CA LEU A 227 -23.56 -10.86 -17.43
C LEU A 227 -24.64 -10.22 -16.54
N PRO A 228 -25.87 -10.76 -16.51
CA PRO A 228 -27.01 -10.14 -15.84
C PRO A 228 -26.89 -10.16 -14.30
N ASN A 229 -26.15 -11.13 -13.77
CA ASN A 229 -25.97 -11.38 -12.35
C ASN A 229 -24.65 -10.82 -11.79
N LEU A 230 -23.98 -9.94 -12.53
CA LEU A 230 -22.81 -9.19 -12.07
C LEU A 230 -23.19 -7.72 -11.85
N GLY A 231 -22.86 -7.15 -10.68
CA GLY A 231 -23.29 -5.80 -10.28
C GLY A 231 -22.92 -4.69 -11.27
N LYS A 232 -23.85 -4.24 -12.12
CA LYS A 232 -23.58 -3.32 -13.25
C LYS A 232 -23.40 -1.84 -12.86
N ARG A 233 -23.60 -1.46 -11.58
CA ARG A 233 -23.67 -0.04 -11.16
C ARG A 233 -22.64 0.27 -10.09
N ARG A 234 -21.53 0.92 -10.48
CA ARG A 234 -20.44 1.42 -9.59
C ARG A 234 -19.74 0.35 -8.70
N SER A 235 -20.30 -0.83 -8.50
CA SER A 235 -19.75 -1.93 -7.69
C SER A 235 -18.82 -2.88 -8.45
N ILE A 236 -18.41 -2.54 -9.69
CA ILE A 236 -17.27 -3.13 -10.43
C ILE A 236 -16.08 -2.14 -10.50
N CYS A 237 -16.33 -0.87 -10.19
CA CYS A 237 -15.33 0.20 -10.23
C CYS A 237 -15.71 1.24 -9.17
N VAL A 238 -15.31 1.01 -7.92
CA VAL A 238 -15.17 2.13 -7.01
C VAL A 238 -13.70 2.53 -7.11
N ASN A 239 -13.43 3.62 -7.83
CA ASN A 239 -12.22 4.40 -7.60
C ASN A 239 -12.34 4.96 -6.18
N LEU A 240 -12.03 4.13 -5.19
CA LEU A 240 -11.66 4.62 -3.87
C LEU A 240 -10.23 5.15 -4.04
N MET A 241 -10.13 6.41 -4.48
CA MET A 241 -9.02 7.22 -3.97
C MET A 241 -9.22 7.23 -2.46
N TRP A 242 -8.38 6.47 -1.76
CA TRP A 242 -8.26 6.64 -0.32
C TRP A 242 -7.87 8.11 -0.08
N PRO A 243 -8.52 8.83 0.85
CA PRO A 243 -8.15 10.21 1.18
C PRO A 243 -6.70 10.34 1.63
#